data_AF-A0A542SB90-F1
#
_entry.id   AF-A0A542SB90-F1
#
_cell.length_a   1.000
_cell.length_b   1.000
_cell.length_c   1.000
_cell.angle_alpha   90.00
_cell.angle_beta   90.00
_cell.angle_gamma   90.00
#
_symmetry.space_group_name_H-M   'P 1'
#
loop_
_entity.id
_entity.type
_entity.pdbx_description
1 polymer ?
#
loop_
_entity_poly.entity_id
_entity_poly.type
_entity_poly.pdbx_seq_one_letter_code
_entity_poly.pdbx_strand_id
1 'polypeptide(L)'
;MRTRRAIATAAAVSALLLAPSLASTAAAGPPADTPPAHAGGHSGGHSGGQSSDKGGAGKSPGSGKNAGATAKAVAKQIRAVDRMLAKVADAPRLLALPEDQRATLLASVQADRDALTSLGEAVATGTTTGKQARKSLRGYRPENYRKAVNILRDAADLADVSDGDSAVADLIDQAVTAALSVTATSPRGLVKQARKDLATAWDLDDEGTDDAPDGTDEDED
;
A
#
# COMPACT_ATOMS: atom_id res chain seq x y z
N MET A 1 -20.50 -8.98 37.31
CA MET A 1 -20.90 -8.03 36.24
C MET A 1 -19.70 -7.17 35.91
N ARG A 2 -19.10 -7.30 34.71
CA ARG A 2 -17.96 -6.43 34.32
C ARG A 2 -18.49 -5.07 33.86
N THR A 3 -18.09 -4.02 34.56
CA THR A 3 -18.51 -2.64 34.31
C THR A 3 -17.85 -2.13 33.03
N ARG A 4 -18.61 -1.96 31.95
CA ARG A 4 -18.09 -1.44 30.67
C ARG A 4 -17.63 0.01 30.87
N ARG A 5 -16.32 0.22 31.05
CA ARG A 5 -15.73 1.55 31.01
C ARG A 5 -15.67 2.01 29.56
N ALA A 6 -16.56 2.92 29.18
CA ALA A 6 -16.45 3.61 27.91
C ALA A 6 -15.25 4.55 27.96
N ILE A 7 -14.10 4.12 27.41
CA ILE A 7 -12.94 4.98 27.22
C ILE A 7 -13.26 5.89 26.04
N ALA A 8 -13.63 7.13 26.33
CA ALA A 8 -13.86 8.16 25.33
C ALA A 8 -12.52 8.77 24.89
N THR A 9 -11.79 8.08 24.01
CA THR A 9 -10.56 8.59 23.39
C THR A 9 -10.90 9.75 22.47
N ALA A 10 -10.83 10.97 23.00
CA ALA A 10 -11.03 12.20 22.24
C ALA A 10 -9.82 12.48 21.33
N ALA A 11 -9.74 11.76 20.22
CA ALA A 11 -8.71 11.97 19.19
C ALA A 11 -8.90 13.35 18.54
N ALA A 12 -8.10 14.33 18.97
CA ALA A 12 -8.04 15.66 18.38
C ALA A 12 -7.31 15.61 17.02
N VAL A 13 -7.98 15.07 16.00
CA VAL A 13 -7.46 15.00 14.62
C VAL A 13 -7.36 16.42 14.07
N SER A 14 -6.17 17.00 14.20
CA SER A 14 -5.81 18.26 13.54
C SER A 14 -5.82 18.04 12.04
N ALA A 15 -6.82 18.60 11.36
CA ALA A 15 -6.97 18.54 9.92
C ALA A 15 -5.86 19.35 9.22
N LEU A 16 -4.69 18.74 9.07
CA LEU A 16 -3.59 19.32 8.30
C LEU A 16 -3.96 19.24 6.81
N LEU A 17 -4.49 20.34 6.29
CA LEU A 17 -4.82 20.53 4.87
C LEU A 17 -3.57 20.33 4.00
N LEU A 18 -3.42 19.13 3.43
CA LEU A 18 -2.43 18.87 2.37
C LEU A 18 -2.84 19.63 1.10
N ALA A 19 -2.33 20.86 0.96
CA ALA A 19 -2.42 21.59 -0.29
C ALA A 19 -1.58 20.90 -1.37
N PRO A 20 -2.11 20.67 -2.59
CA PRO A 20 -1.33 20.10 -3.69
C PRO A 20 -0.34 21.13 -4.24
N SER A 21 0.92 21.06 -3.80
CA SER A 21 2.02 21.87 -4.33
C SER A 21 2.38 21.46 -5.77
N LEU A 22 1.71 22.06 -6.76
CA LEU A 22 2.09 22.00 -8.17
C LEU A 22 3.32 22.89 -8.45
N ALA A 23 4.48 22.47 -7.92
CA ALA A 23 5.76 23.08 -8.25
C ALA A 23 6.33 22.50 -9.55
N SER A 24 5.95 23.11 -10.68
CA SER A 24 6.59 22.86 -11.97
C SER A 24 7.85 23.73 -12.10
N THR A 25 9.04 23.13 -11.97
CA THR A 25 10.32 23.82 -12.25
C THR A 25 11.01 23.18 -13.45
N ALA A 26 11.28 24.01 -14.46
CA ALA A 26 11.93 23.60 -15.69
C ALA A 26 13.47 23.72 -15.59
N ALA A 27 14.14 22.73 -16.20
CA ALA A 27 15.46 22.80 -16.85
C ALA A 27 16.61 23.63 -16.22
N ALA A 28 17.64 22.90 -15.77
CA ALA A 28 19.03 23.31 -15.90
C ALA A 28 19.84 22.15 -16.52
N GLY A 29 20.81 22.47 -17.38
CA GLY A 29 21.57 21.51 -18.20
C GLY A 29 22.75 20.81 -17.50
N PRO A 30 23.45 19.91 -18.21
CA PRO A 30 24.41 18.97 -17.63
C PRO A 30 25.88 19.44 -17.66
N PRO A 31 26.74 18.86 -16.81
CA PRO A 31 28.16 18.63 -17.10
C PRO A 31 28.45 17.15 -17.41
N ALA A 32 29.65 16.88 -17.92
CA ALA A 32 29.97 15.72 -18.77
C ALA A 32 30.73 14.56 -18.09
N ASP A 33 30.82 13.47 -18.86
CA ASP A 33 31.82 12.38 -18.90
C ASP A 33 32.80 12.15 -17.73
N THR A 34 32.82 10.91 -17.21
CA THR A 34 33.99 10.01 -17.38
C THR A 34 33.71 8.54 -16.94
N PRO A 35 34.11 7.52 -17.72
CA PRO A 35 34.27 6.10 -17.31
C PRO A 35 35.66 5.87 -16.66
N PRO A 36 36.00 4.73 -16.01
CA PRO A 36 35.67 3.32 -16.31
C PRO A 36 35.19 2.52 -15.06
N ALA A 37 35.20 1.18 -14.91
CA ALA A 37 35.80 0.06 -15.66
C ALA A 37 35.00 -1.27 -15.52
N HIS A 38 35.60 -2.40 -15.92
CA HIS A 38 35.05 -3.76 -15.81
C HIS A 38 35.99 -4.71 -15.05
N ALA A 39 35.44 -5.70 -14.33
CA ALA A 39 36.13 -6.96 -14.01
C ALA A 39 35.13 -8.10 -13.67
N GLY A 40 35.31 -9.28 -14.29
CA GLY A 40 34.69 -10.56 -13.89
C GLY A 40 33.16 -10.72 -14.12
N GLY A 41 32.62 -11.68 -14.86
CA GLY A 41 33.23 -12.77 -15.63
C GLY A 41 32.83 -14.16 -15.12
N HIS A 42 31.74 -14.73 -15.65
CA HIS A 42 31.53 -16.18 -15.68
C HIS A 42 30.83 -16.61 -16.97
N SER A 43 31.45 -17.55 -17.67
CA SER A 43 31.05 -18.07 -18.96
C SER A 43 30.24 -19.37 -18.82
N GLY A 44 29.07 -19.41 -19.44
CA GLY A 44 28.30 -20.62 -19.68
C GLY A 44 27.15 -20.31 -20.63
N GLY A 45 27.00 -20.92 -21.81
CA GLY A 45 27.77 -22.03 -22.34
C GLY A 45 26.92 -23.07 -23.07
N HIS A 46 25.88 -22.65 -23.79
CA HIS A 46 25.11 -23.56 -24.66
C HIS A 46 24.94 -22.99 -26.06
N SER A 47 25.43 -23.77 -27.02
CA SER A 47 25.41 -23.54 -28.46
C SER A 47 24.24 -24.28 -29.11
N GLY A 48 23.93 -23.92 -30.37
CA GLY A 48 23.08 -24.72 -31.26
C GLY A 48 21.78 -24.01 -31.66
N GLY A 49 21.73 -23.51 -32.90
CA GLY A 49 20.53 -22.85 -33.43
C GLY A 49 20.76 -21.88 -34.59
N GLN A 50 21.71 -22.17 -35.49
CA GLN A 50 21.84 -21.39 -36.73
C GLN A 50 20.75 -21.82 -37.73
N SER A 51 19.86 -20.91 -38.09
CA SER A 51 19.12 -20.95 -39.34
C SER A 51 19.09 -19.55 -39.96
N SER A 52 19.99 -19.34 -40.91
CA SER A 52 19.99 -18.20 -41.81
C SER A 52 18.84 -18.34 -42.80
N ASP A 53 18.03 -17.30 -43.00
CA ASP A 53 17.78 -16.84 -44.38
C ASP A 53 17.37 -15.34 -44.48
N LYS A 54 18.01 -14.72 -45.46
CA LYS A 54 17.72 -13.51 -46.25
C LYS A 54 16.56 -12.58 -45.83
N GLY A 55 16.94 -11.31 -45.66
CA GLY A 55 16.66 -10.29 -46.67
C GLY A 55 15.20 -9.84 -46.88
N GLY A 56 14.74 -8.91 -46.04
CA GLY A 56 13.51 -8.14 -46.26
C GLY A 56 13.76 -6.65 -46.11
N ALA A 57 13.99 -5.95 -47.21
CA ALA A 57 14.24 -4.51 -47.21
C ALA A 57 12.97 -3.68 -46.92
N GLY A 58 13.15 -2.52 -46.29
CA GLY A 58 12.24 -1.38 -46.42
C GLY A 58 10.84 -1.52 -45.81
N LYS A 59 10.70 -1.34 -44.50
CA LYS A 59 9.41 -0.90 -43.92
C LYS A 59 9.60 0.10 -42.78
N SER A 60 9.76 1.36 -43.17
CA SER A 60 9.73 2.54 -42.30
C SER A 60 8.42 2.60 -41.46
N PRO A 61 8.43 3.27 -40.30
CA PRO A 61 7.77 2.74 -39.11
C PRO A 61 6.25 2.95 -39.09
N GLY A 62 5.51 1.86 -38.87
CA GLY A 62 4.06 1.85 -38.59
C GLY A 62 3.67 2.39 -37.20
N SER A 63 4.29 3.50 -36.79
CA SER A 63 4.25 4.03 -35.41
C SER A 63 2.82 4.30 -34.89
N GLY A 64 1.92 4.82 -35.74
CA GLY A 64 0.57 5.22 -35.34
C GLY A 64 -0.34 4.08 -34.85
N LYS A 65 -0.33 2.91 -35.50
CA LYS A 65 -1.22 1.79 -35.11
C LYS A 65 -0.85 1.19 -33.74
N ASN A 66 0.45 1.15 -33.42
CA ASN A 66 0.94 0.57 -32.18
C ASN A 66 0.77 1.49 -30.97
N ALA A 67 0.84 2.81 -31.18
CA ALA A 67 0.53 3.79 -30.14
C ALA A 67 -0.93 3.68 -29.67
N GLY A 68 -1.89 3.66 -30.60
CA GLY A 68 -3.31 3.51 -30.29
C GLY A 68 -3.65 2.16 -29.62
N ALA A 69 -3.02 1.07 -30.04
CA ALA A 69 -3.17 -0.23 -29.38
C ALA A 69 -2.63 -0.21 -27.93
N THR A 70 -1.50 0.46 -27.71
CA THR A 70 -0.89 0.60 -26.38
C THR A 70 -1.78 1.43 -25.45
N ALA A 71 -2.30 2.58 -25.90
CA ALA A 71 -3.19 3.42 -25.11
C ALA A 71 -4.47 2.66 -24.68
N LYS A 72 -5.08 1.90 -25.61
CA LYS A 72 -6.25 1.03 -25.30
C LYS A 72 -5.92 -0.04 -24.25
N ALA A 73 -4.75 -0.67 -24.32
CA ALA A 73 -4.33 -1.66 -23.34
C ALA A 73 -4.14 -1.04 -21.95
N VAL A 74 -3.55 0.15 -21.87
CA VAL A 74 -3.38 0.91 -20.62
C VAL A 74 -4.73 1.33 -20.04
N ALA A 75 -5.64 1.88 -20.84
CA ALA A 75 -6.99 2.24 -20.39
C ALA A 75 -7.77 1.03 -19.82
N LYS A 76 -7.58 -0.17 -20.40
CA LYS A 76 -8.15 -1.42 -19.84
C LYS A 76 -7.54 -1.77 -18.48
N GLN A 77 -6.23 -1.55 -18.29
CA GLN A 77 -5.57 -1.79 -17.01
C GLN A 77 -6.01 -0.79 -15.93
N ILE A 78 -6.10 0.51 -16.26
CA ILE A 78 -6.62 1.56 -15.35
C ILE A 78 -8.03 1.17 -14.86
N ARG A 79 -8.95 0.85 -15.78
CA ARG A 79 -10.32 0.41 -15.43
C ARG A 79 -10.37 -0.89 -14.60
N ALA A 80 -9.37 -1.75 -14.72
CA ALA A 80 -9.29 -2.97 -13.92
C ALA A 80 -8.87 -2.65 -12.46
N VAL A 81 -7.91 -1.73 -12.28
CA VAL A 81 -7.47 -1.27 -10.94
C VAL A 81 -8.57 -0.44 -10.27
N ASP A 82 -9.19 0.51 -10.97
CA ASP A 82 -10.33 1.30 -10.48
C ASP A 82 -11.48 0.39 -9.98
N ARG A 83 -11.85 -0.63 -10.77
CA ARG A 83 -12.87 -1.61 -10.35
C ARG A 83 -12.47 -2.38 -9.08
N MET A 84 -11.18 -2.62 -8.85
CA MET A 84 -10.71 -3.26 -7.62
C MET A 84 -10.77 -2.30 -6.42
N LEU A 85 -10.54 -1.00 -6.62
CA LEU A 85 -10.71 0.03 -5.59
C LEU A 85 -12.19 0.28 -5.25
N ALA A 86 -13.07 0.34 -6.26
CA ALA A 86 -14.52 0.41 -6.01
C ALA A 86 -15.00 -0.78 -5.15
N LYS A 87 -14.57 -2.01 -5.48
CA LYS A 87 -14.82 -3.21 -4.66
C LYS A 87 -14.20 -3.20 -3.26
N VAL A 88 -13.29 -2.28 -2.96
CA VAL A 88 -12.76 -2.06 -1.60
C VAL A 88 -13.67 -1.08 -0.86
N ALA A 89 -14.10 0.01 -1.51
CA ALA A 89 -15.07 0.96 -0.94
C ALA A 89 -16.41 0.29 -0.60
N ASP A 90 -16.90 -0.59 -1.48
CA ASP A 90 -18.17 -1.33 -1.33
C ASP A 90 -18.06 -2.53 -0.36
N ALA A 91 -16.90 -2.79 0.26
CA ALA A 91 -16.67 -4.01 1.02
C ALA A 91 -17.40 -3.99 2.39
N PRO A 92 -18.23 -4.99 2.75
CA PRO A 92 -18.93 -5.01 4.03
C PRO A 92 -18.02 -4.96 5.26
N ARG A 93 -16.77 -5.43 5.16
CA ARG A 93 -15.77 -5.32 6.22
C ARG A 93 -15.42 -3.87 6.59
N LEU A 94 -15.55 -2.94 5.65
CA LEU A 94 -15.29 -1.52 5.86
C LEU A 94 -16.43 -0.85 6.65
N LEU A 95 -17.66 -1.36 6.53
CA LEU A 95 -18.83 -0.90 7.29
C LEU A 95 -18.76 -1.29 8.78
N ALA A 96 -18.02 -2.35 9.10
CA ALA A 96 -17.78 -2.81 10.47
C ALA A 96 -16.71 -2.01 11.22
N LEU A 97 -16.03 -1.07 10.57
CA LEU A 97 -15.07 -0.17 11.22
C LEU A 97 -15.76 1.04 11.86
N PRO A 98 -15.15 1.65 12.90
CA PRO A 98 -15.49 2.98 13.38
C PRO A 98 -15.64 4.01 12.24
N GLU A 99 -16.53 4.99 12.42
CA GLU A 99 -16.92 5.91 11.35
C GLU A 99 -15.78 6.81 10.86
N ASP A 100 -14.96 7.31 11.77
CA ASP A 100 -13.75 8.09 11.53
C ASP A 100 -12.70 7.29 10.73
N GLN A 101 -12.44 6.04 11.12
CA GLN A 101 -11.51 5.14 10.43
C GLN A 101 -12.03 4.79 9.03
N ARG A 102 -13.33 4.49 8.92
CA ARG A 102 -14.03 4.21 7.66
C ARG A 102 -13.97 5.41 6.72
N ALA A 103 -14.27 6.62 7.20
CA ALA A 103 -14.24 7.85 6.42
C ALA A 103 -12.81 8.15 5.92
N THR A 104 -11.81 7.98 6.77
CA THR A 104 -10.39 8.15 6.42
C THR A 104 -9.97 7.20 5.29
N LEU A 105 -10.26 5.89 5.42
CA LEU A 105 -9.95 4.93 4.36
C LEU A 105 -10.74 5.18 3.06
N LEU A 106 -12.01 5.58 3.14
CA LEU A 106 -12.81 5.94 1.96
C LEU A 106 -12.23 7.16 1.23
N ALA A 107 -11.78 8.18 1.96
CA ALA A 107 -11.11 9.34 1.38
C ALA A 107 -9.81 8.95 0.66
N SER A 108 -8.98 8.10 1.26
CA SER A 108 -7.77 7.59 0.60
C SER A 108 -8.09 6.75 -0.65
N VAL A 109 -9.08 5.86 -0.58
CA VAL A 109 -9.53 5.07 -1.75
C VAL A 109 -10.01 5.97 -2.87
N GLN A 110 -10.78 7.03 -2.56
CA GLN A 110 -11.25 7.98 -3.56
C GLN A 110 -10.08 8.74 -4.21
N ALA A 111 -9.11 9.22 -3.43
CA ALA A 111 -7.92 9.89 -3.96
C ALA A 111 -7.11 9.01 -4.93
N ASP A 112 -6.95 7.70 -4.65
CA ASP A 112 -6.32 6.76 -5.58
C ASP A 112 -7.15 6.56 -6.87
N ARG A 113 -8.48 6.63 -6.81
CA ARG A 113 -9.36 6.53 -7.99
C ARG A 113 -9.33 7.79 -8.84
N ASP A 114 -9.25 8.96 -8.21
CA ASP A 114 -9.07 10.23 -8.91
C ASP A 114 -7.70 10.27 -9.62
N ALA A 115 -6.63 9.82 -8.95
CA ALA A 115 -5.30 9.68 -9.54
C ALA A 115 -5.26 8.71 -10.74
N LEU A 116 -6.02 7.60 -10.69
CA LEU A 116 -6.20 6.70 -11.84
C LEU A 116 -6.99 7.36 -12.99
N THR A 117 -7.96 8.22 -12.68
CA THR A 117 -8.74 8.96 -13.67
C THR A 117 -7.85 9.96 -14.40
N SER A 118 -7.10 10.80 -13.67
CA SER A 118 -6.11 11.71 -14.26
C SER A 118 -5.03 10.99 -15.06
N LEU A 119 -4.58 9.81 -14.63
CA LEU A 119 -3.66 8.98 -15.42
C LEU A 119 -4.28 8.50 -16.73
N GLY A 120 -5.58 8.20 -16.74
CA GLY A 120 -6.34 7.85 -17.94
C GLY A 120 -6.44 9.00 -18.94
N GLU A 121 -6.74 10.20 -18.44
CA GLU A 121 -6.78 11.44 -19.22
C GLU A 121 -5.41 11.80 -19.79
N ALA A 122 -4.34 11.68 -19.00
CA ALA A 122 -2.98 11.94 -19.45
C ALA A 122 -2.53 10.96 -20.55
N VAL A 123 -2.98 9.71 -20.51
CA VAL A 123 -2.74 8.72 -21.58
C VAL A 123 -3.61 9.00 -22.82
N ALA A 124 -4.85 9.47 -22.64
CA ALA A 124 -5.75 9.80 -23.74
C ALA A 124 -5.31 11.06 -24.51
N THR A 125 -4.82 12.07 -23.80
CA THR A 125 -4.25 13.32 -24.36
C THR A 125 -2.82 13.14 -24.88
N GLY A 126 -2.16 12.02 -24.60
CA GLY A 126 -0.80 11.73 -25.02
C GLY A 126 0.30 12.40 -24.20
N THR A 127 -0.05 13.16 -23.14
CA THR A 127 0.90 13.79 -22.21
C THR A 127 1.67 12.77 -21.38
N THR A 128 1.09 11.58 -21.15
CA THR A 128 1.77 10.43 -20.54
C THR A 128 1.89 9.27 -21.53
N THR A 129 3.11 8.79 -21.76
CA THR A 129 3.31 7.61 -22.61
C THR A 129 2.77 6.34 -21.96
N GLY A 130 2.29 5.40 -22.77
CA GLY A 130 1.85 4.09 -22.29
C GLY A 130 2.95 3.22 -21.66
N LYS A 131 4.22 3.64 -21.68
CA LYS A 131 5.31 3.04 -20.89
C LYS A 131 5.34 3.62 -19.48
N GLN A 132 5.24 4.95 -19.34
CA GLN A 132 5.16 5.64 -18.04
C GLN A 132 3.91 5.21 -17.28
N ALA A 133 2.72 5.21 -17.90
CA ALA A 133 1.49 4.78 -17.23
C ALA A 133 1.55 3.33 -16.72
N ARG A 134 2.17 2.41 -17.49
CA ARG A 134 2.43 1.03 -17.03
C ARG A 134 3.45 0.94 -15.91
N LYS A 135 4.36 1.91 -15.76
CA LYS A 135 5.25 2.00 -14.58
C LYS A 135 4.44 2.42 -13.36
N SER A 136 3.61 3.46 -13.46
CA SER A 136 2.74 3.93 -12.36
C SER A 136 1.78 2.82 -11.89
N LEU A 137 1.10 2.15 -12.83
CA LEU A 137 0.17 1.04 -12.52
C LEU A 137 0.81 -0.16 -11.81
N ARG A 138 2.12 -0.38 -11.92
CA ARG A 138 2.82 -1.44 -11.17
C ARG A 138 2.99 -1.12 -9.68
N GLY A 139 2.85 0.15 -9.29
CA GLY A 139 2.82 0.59 -7.90
C GLY A 139 1.48 0.30 -7.21
N TYR A 140 0.38 0.33 -7.95
CA TYR A 140 -0.97 0.14 -7.42
C TYR A 140 -1.21 -1.31 -6.95
N ARG A 141 -1.68 -1.42 -5.71
CA ARG A 141 -1.99 -2.66 -4.97
C ARG A 141 -3.27 -2.44 -4.15
N PRO A 142 -4.47 -2.52 -4.76
CA PRO A 142 -5.74 -2.38 -4.02
C PRO A 142 -5.89 -3.37 -2.85
N GLU A 143 -5.12 -4.46 -2.84
CA GLU A 143 -5.04 -5.41 -1.72
C GLU A 143 -4.39 -4.81 -0.46
N ASN A 144 -3.67 -3.69 -0.56
CA ASN A 144 -3.14 -2.95 0.59
C ASN A 144 -4.28 -2.51 1.52
N TYR A 145 -5.34 -1.91 0.99
CA TYR A 145 -6.52 -1.52 1.77
C TYR A 145 -7.18 -2.69 2.49
N ARG A 146 -7.31 -3.85 1.83
CA ARG A 146 -7.85 -5.05 2.49
C ARG A 146 -7.01 -5.52 3.67
N LYS A 147 -5.69 -5.29 3.63
CA LYS A 147 -4.80 -5.59 4.76
C LYS A 147 -4.93 -4.53 5.85
N ALA A 148 -5.06 -3.25 5.50
CA ALA A 148 -5.33 -2.17 6.45
C ALA A 148 -6.64 -2.41 7.22
N VAL A 149 -7.73 -2.74 6.52
CA VAL A 149 -9.03 -3.08 7.14
C VAL A 149 -8.95 -4.28 8.06
N ASN A 150 -8.13 -5.30 7.74
CA ASN A 150 -7.90 -6.40 8.67
C ASN A 150 -7.11 -5.92 9.89
N ILE A 151 -5.99 -5.20 9.71
CA ILE A 151 -5.18 -4.66 10.82
C ILE A 151 -6.02 -3.80 11.77
N LEU A 152 -6.90 -2.94 11.26
CA LEU A 152 -7.80 -2.13 12.10
C LEU A 152 -8.82 -2.96 12.90
N ARG A 153 -9.22 -4.13 12.39
CA ARG A 153 -10.07 -5.07 13.13
C ARG A 153 -9.27 -5.83 14.17
N ASP A 154 -8.12 -6.39 13.77
CA ASP A 154 -7.21 -7.11 14.66
C ASP A 154 -6.76 -6.21 15.83
N ALA A 155 -6.60 -4.90 15.59
CA ALA A 155 -6.33 -3.86 16.57
C ALA A 155 -7.52 -3.56 17.51
N ALA A 156 -8.75 -3.51 16.97
CA ALA A 156 -9.95 -3.30 17.77
C ALA A 156 -10.29 -4.53 18.63
N ASP A 157 -10.12 -5.73 18.07
CA ASP A 157 -10.32 -7.00 18.77
C ASP A 157 -9.32 -7.13 19.95
N LEU A 158 -8.06 -6.65 19.80
CA LEU A 158 -7.07 -6.57 20.89
C LEU A 158 -7.45 -5.49 21.93
N ALA A 159 -7.84 -4.29 21.50
CA ALA A 159 -8.24 -3.21 22.40
C ALA A 159 -9.46 -3.55 23.27
N ASP A 160 -10.35 -4.44 22.80
CA ASP A 160 -11.52 -4.94 23.54
C ASP A 160 -11.17 -6.01 24.59
N VAL A 161 -10.01 -6.68 24.49
CA VAL A 161 -9.58 -7.75 25.43
C VAL A 161 -8.47 -7.33 26.39
N SER A 162 -7.56 -6.44 25.96
CA SER A 162 -6.44 -6.00 26.80
C SER A 162 -6.93 -5.27 28.06
N ASP A 163 -6.34 -5.56 29.22
CA ASP A 163 -6.76 -5.00 30.52
C ASP A 163 -6.34 -3.52 30.74
N GLY A 164 -5.95 -2.82 29.65
CA GLY A 164 -5.60 -1.40 29.65
C GLY A 164 -4.12 -1.10 29.88
N ASP A 165 -3.23 -2.05 29.57
CA ASP A 165 -1.78 -1.82 29.58
C ASP A 165 -1.39 -0.70 28.58
N SER A 166 -0.56 0.24 29.03
CA SER A 166 -0.19 1.40 28.22
C SER A 166 0.77 1.08 27.07
N ALA A 167 1.64 0.08 27.21
CA ALA A 167 2.56 -0.32 26.15
C ALA A 167 1.82 -1.10 25.04
N VAL A 168 0.85 -1.93 25.41
CA VAL A 168 -0.09 -2.56 24.47
C VAL A 168 -0.90 -1.49 23.72
N ALA A 169 -1.46 -0.51 24.44
CA ALA A 169 -2.20 0.60 23.84
C ALA A 169 -1.35 1.44 22.86
N ASP A 170 -0.11 1.79 23.23
CA ASP A 170 0.82 2.53 22.35
C ASP A 170 1.11 1.78 21.03
N LEU A 171 1.19 0.45 21.06
CA LEU A 171 1.41 -0.38 19.87
C LEU A 171 0.14 -0.50 19.01
N ILE A 172 -1.04 -0.59 19.63
CA ILE A 172 -2.34 -0.53 18.94
C ILE A 172 -2.47 0.81 18.19
N ASP A 173 -2.20 1.94 18.85
CA ASP A 173 -2.29 3.27 18.24
C ASP A 173 -1.28 3.46 17.10
N GLN A 174 -0.06 2.91 17.23
CA GLN A 174 0.93 2.87 16.15
C GLN A 174 0.43 2.06 14.95
N ALA A 175 -0.14 0.87 15.20
CA ALA A 175 -0.68 0.00 14.15
C ALA A 175 -1.90 0.61 13.44
N VAL A 176 -2.81 1.25 14.20
CA VAL A 176 -3.97 1.98 13.67
C VAL A 176 -3.51 3.16 12.81
N THR A 177 -2.60 4.00 13.32
CA THR A 177 -2.02 5.13 12.59
C THR A 177 -1.36 4.68 11.29
N ALA A 178 -0.54 3.63 11.36
CA ALA A 178 0.10 3.06 10.19
C ALA A 178 -0.93 2.48 9.20
N ALA A 179 -1.97 1.77 9.66
CA ALA A 179 -3.02 1.22 8.80
C ALA A 179 -3.86 2.30 8.09
N LEU A 180 -4.19 3.40 8.77
CA LEU A 180 -4.91 4.53 8.18
C LEU A 180 -4.05 5.29 7.13
N SER A 181 -2.72 5.26 7.26
CA SER A 181 -1.80 5.81 6.24
C SER A 181 -1.60 4.93 4.99
N VAL A 182 -2.24 3.76 4.93
CA VAL A 182 -2.13 2.84 3.79
C VAL A 182 -2.92 3.34 2.58
N THR A 183 -2.23 3.51 1.45
CA THR A 183 -2.84 3.70 0.13
C THR A 183 -2.58 2.48 -0.78
N ALA A 184 -3.19 2.46 -1.97
CA ALA A 184 -2.88 1.46 -2.98
C ALA A 184 -1.42 1.52 -3.44
N THR A 185 -0.72 2.65 -3.28
CA THR A 185 0.68 2.80 -3.69
C THR A 185 1.70 2.63 -2.56
N SER A 186 1.24 2.52 -1.29
CA SER A 186 2.12 2.36 -0.12
C SER A 186 3.08 1.16 -0.24
N PRO A 187 4.34 1.30 0.23
CA PRO A 187 5.32 0.23 0.19
C PRO A 187 4.93 -0.94 1.10
N ARG A 188 5.30 -2.16 0.71
CA ARG A 188 5.00 -3.38 1.48
C ARG A 188 5.55 -3.36 2.92
N GLY A 189 6.59 -2.56 3.18
CA GLY A 189 7.18 -2.39 4.51
C GLY A 189 6.20 -1.78 5.52
N LEU A 190 5.40 -0.80 5.12
CA LEU A 190 4.46 -0.09 6.01
C LEU A 190 3.36 -1.04 6.54
N VAL A 191 2.75 -1.84 5.65
CA VAL A 191 1.78 -2.88 6.04
C VAL A 191 2.44 -4.03 6.81
N LYS A 192 3.75 -4.28 6.63
CA LYS A 192 4.48 -5.27 7.42
C LYS A 192 4.76 -4.75 8.83
N GLN A 193 5.09 -3.46 8.98
CA GLN A 193 5.38 -2.84 10.27
C GLN A 193 4.14 -2.85 11.15
N ALA A 194 3.01 -2.31 10.69
CA ALA A 194 1.76 -2.28 11.46
C ALA A 194 1.30 -3.68 11.95
N ARG A 195 1.61 -4.75 11.20
CA ARG A 195 1.36 -6.14 11.62
C ARG A 195 2.35 -6.67 12.64
N LYS A 196 3.61 -6.21 12.57
CA LYS A 196 4.62 -6.51 13.59
C LYS A 196 4.24 -5.82 14.90
N ASP A 197 3.80 -4.56 14.83
CA ASP A 197 3.41 -3.77 15.99
C ASP A 197 2.23 -4.45 16.72
N LEU A 198 1.18 -4.89 15.99
CA LEU A 198 0.11 -5.71 16.59
C LEU A 198 0.58 -7.06 17.12
N ALA A 199 1.47 -7.77 16.42
CA ALA A 199 1.99 -9.05 16.92
C ALA A 199 2.72 -8.86 18.25
N THR A 200 3.58 -7.83 18.35
CA THR A 200 4.25 -7.46 19.60
C THR A 200 3.27 -7.01 20.69
N ALA A 201 2.14 -6.40 20.32
CA ALA A 201 1.09 -6.03 21.28
C ALA A 201 0.36 -7.27 21.85
N TRP A 202 0.08 -8.28 21.01
CA TRP A 202 -0.45 -9.58 21.46
C TRP A 202 0.57 -10.33 22.33
N ASP A 203 1.84 -10.39 21.91
CA ASP A 203 2.90 -11.05 22.68
C ASP A 203 3.03 -10.45 24.10
N LEU A 204 2.88 -9.12 24.25
CA LEU A 204 2.92 -8.42 25.54
C LEU A 204 1.65 -8.61 26.41
N ASP A 205 0.47 -8.72 25.79
CA ASP A 205 -0.80 -8.95 26.50
C ASP A 205 -0.83 -10.38 27.07
N ASP A 206 -0.35 -11.37 26.31
CA ASP A 206 -0.22 -12.77 26.75
C ASP A 206 0.80 -12.89 27.91
N GLU A 207 2.01 -12.31 27.79
CA GLU A 207 3.07 -12.37 28.82
C GLU A 207 2.64 -11.79 30.19
N GLY A 208 1.66 -10.88 30.23
CA GLY A 208 1.13 -10.32 31.47
C GLY A 208 0.24 -11.26 32.29
N THR A 209 -0.16 -12.41 31.76
CA THR A 209 -1.18 -13.29 32.37
C THR A 209 -0.64 -14.51 33.11
N ASP A 210 0.62 -14.91 32.87
CA ASP A 210 1.22 -16.14 33.42
C ASP A 210 1.78 -16.01 34.85
N ASP A 211 1.97 -14.78 35.36
CA ASP A 211 2.68 -14.50 36.63
C ASP A 211 1.74 -14.22 37.83
N ALA A 212 0.52 -14.75 37.78
CA ALA A 212 -0.36 -14.81 38.94
C ALA A 212 0.06 -16.01 39.82
N PRO A 213 0.66 -15.80 41.02
CA PRO A 213 1.03 -16.91 41.88
C PRO A 213 -0.22 -17.69 42.28
N ASP A 214 -0.23 -18.99 41.95
CA ASP A 214 -1.28 -19.92 42.38
C ASP A 214 -1.28 -19.96 43.91
N GLY A 215 -2.30 -19.35 44.51
CA GLY A 215 -2.41 -19.12 45.94
C GLY A 215 -2.81 -20.38 46.69
N THR A 216 -1.98 -21.42 46.62
CA THR A 216 -2.10 -22.67 47.37
C THR A 216 -1.15 -22.69 48.56
N ASP A 217 -1.17 -21.63 49.38
CA ASP A 217 -0.75 -21.73 50.78
C ASP A 217 -1.92 -22.33 51.58
N GLU A 218 -2.03 -23.66 51.49
CA GLU A 218 -2.88 -24.49 52.34
C GLU A 218 -2.29 -24.54 53.77
N ASP A 219 -2.37 -23.43 54.51
CA ASP A 219 -2.07 -23.42 55.95
C ASP A 219 -3.25 -24.04 56.73
N GLU A 220 -3.25 -25.37 56.81
CA GLU A 220 -3.96 -26.13 57.85
C GLU A 220 -3.20 -26.03 59.19
N ASP A 221 -3.76 -25.34 60.19
CA ASP A 221 -3.74 -25.71 61.63
C ASP A 221 -4.57 -24.73 62.52
#